data_AF-A0A6L4WVY7-F1
#
_entry.id   AF-A0A6L4WVY7-F1
#
_cell.length_a   1.000
_cell.length_b   1.000
_cell.length_c   1.000
_cell.angle_alpha   90.00
_cell.angle_beta   90.00
_cell.angle_gamma   90.00
#
_symmetry.space_group_name_H-M   'P 1'
#
loop_
_entity.id
_entity.type
_entity.pdbx_description
1 polymer ?
#
loop_
_entity_poly.entity_id
_entity_poly.type
_entity_poly.pdbx_seq_one_letter_code
_entity_poly.pdbx_strand_id
1 'polypeptide(L)'
;MALQKWEIFQDEATDFLNNHFDASFAMEGGFDSTQSYITVRQSLRLITNIEAKFGPTQAGQIILEPVDGKFIFCDKSKNESNKYTQEIIKYLNSNYSLFKGTNNATIHVDLSNEILFNWAKTIYTDKGVEWIISSNKFNKLTLNDLLFIPINQIEDYFDISLVFRRKKTGNTQIPGKDISDFKEQLELITKDFQIKKTNNKYLLTTKSRLSNFNIGTRYLVSMTNVDCQYYIKKKDINTNPNVMFQLNLKDDIEFKSELFKKSYDL
;
A
#
# COMPACT_ATOMS: atom_id res chain seq x y z
N MET A 1 -6.55 10.72 15.97
CA MET A 1 -7.14 9.83 14.93
C MET A 1 -7.15 8.43 15.50
N ALA A 2 -8.22 7.66 15.26
CA ALA A 2 -8.20 6.23 15.59
C ALA A 2 -7.32 5.50 14.57
N LEU A 3 -6.43 4.62 15.06
CA LEU A 3 -5.58 3.79 14.20
C LEU A 3 -6.44 2.79 13.40
N GLN A 4 -6.01 2.50 12.18
CA GLN A 4 -6.57 1.44 11.34
C GLN A 4 -6.15 0.07 11.89
N LYS A 5 -6.92 -0.98 11.60
CA LYS A 5 -6.64 -2.33 12.12
C LYS A 5 -5.23 -2.83 11.78
N TRP A 6 -4.74 -2.56 10.56
CA TRP A 6 -3.39 -2.97 10.18
C TRP A 6 -2.30 -2.21 10.94
N GLU A 7 -2.53 -0.94 11.28
CA GLU A 7 -1.62 -0.13 12.12
C GLU A 7 -1.55 -0.72 13.53
N ILE A 8 -2.72 -1.08 14.10
CA ILE A 8 -2.81 -1.74 15.42
C ILE A 8 -2.10 -3.10 15.38
N PHE A 9 -2.32 -3.90 14.33
CA PHE A 9 -1.67 -5.20 14.19
C PHE A 9 -0.14 -5.08 14.14
N GLN A 10 0.39 -4.11 13.39
CA GLN A 10 1.83 -3.92 13.28
C GLN A 10 2.46 -3.57 14.64
N ASP A 11 1.80 -2.70 15.41
CA ASP A 11 2.22 -2.31 16.75
C ASP A 11 2.22 -3.53 17.69
N GLU A 12 1.08 -4.24 17.76
CA GLU A 12 0.91 -5.44 18.61
C GLU A 12 1.87 -6.57 18.23
N ALA A 13 2.14 -6.77 16.94
CA ALA A 13 3.10 -7.77 16.46
C ALA A 13 4.54 -7.39 16.86
N THR A 14 4.89 -6.11 16.79
CA THR A 14 6.20 -5.60 17.21
C THR A 14 6.40 -5.79 18.71
N ASP A 15 5.39 -5.44 19.52
CA ASP A 15 5.40 -5.65 20.97
C ASP A 15 5.48 -7.13 21.33
N PHE A 16 4.75 -8.00 20.64
CA PHE A 16 4.83 -9.44 20.83
C PHE A 16 6.26 -9.95 20.60
N LEU A 17 6.90 -9.54 19.50
CA LEU A 17 8.26 -9.96 19.16
C LEU A 17 9.29 -9.49 20.19
N ASN A 18 9.22 -8.23 20.65
CA ASN A 18 10.09 -7.70 21.70
C ASN A 18 9.95 -8.46 23.03
N ASN A 19 8.75 -8.95 23.35
CA ASN A 19 8.52 -9.74 24.57
C ASN A 19 8.92 -11.22 24.41
N HIS A 20 9.03 -11.71 23.17
CA HIS A 20 9.27 -13.12 22.88
C HIS A 20 10.75 -13.46 22.63
N PHE A 21 11.54 -12.51 22.13
CA PHE A 21 12.95 -12.71 21.78
C PHE A 21 13.85 -11.73 22.54
N ASP A 22 15.10 -12.12 22.79
CA ASP A 22 16.15 -11.24 23.34
C ASP A 22 16.80 -10.40 22.22
N ALA A 23 15.97 -9.65 21.50
CA ALA A 23 16.37 -8.74 20.43
C ALA A 23 15.46 -7.52 20.39
N SER A 24 15.92 -6.43 19.78
CA SER A 24 15.13 -5.22 19.61
C SER A 24 14.38 -5.24 18.29
N PHE A 25 13.06 -5.11 18.36
CA PHE A 25 12.17 -4.99 17.21
C PHE A 25 11.58 -3.59 17.20
N ALA A 26 11.70 -2.89 16.07
CA ALA A 26 11.21 -1.54 15.94
C ALA A 26 10.57 -1.31 14.56
N MET A 27 9.46 -0.60 14.52
CA MET A 27 8.89 -0.14 13.26
C MET A 27 9.70 1.05 12.74
N GLU A 28 10.51 0.83 11.71
CA GLU A 28 11.16 1.92 10.98
C GLU A 28 10.23 2.39 9.84
N GLY A 29 10.17 3.70 9.56
CA GLY A 29 9.28 4.27 8.54
C GLY A 29 7.84 4.58 8.99
N GLY A 30 7.46 4.21 10.22
CA GLY A 30 6.12 4.47 10.78
C GLY A 30 4.99 3.79 10.00
N PHE A 31 3.80 4.40 10.01
CA PHE A 31 2.63 3.92 9.25
C PHE A 31 2.66 4.36 7.77
N ASP A 32 3.85 4.50 7.19
CA ASP A 32 3.98 4.69 5.74
C ASP A 32 3.97 3.32 5.04
N SER A 33 2.85 3.02 4.36
CA SER A 33 2.65 1.84 3.51
C SER A 33 3.73 1.58 2.44
N THR A 34 4.67 2.49 2.23
CA THR A 34 5.78 2.37 1.27
C THR A 34 7.04 1.74 1.86
N GLN A 35 7.23 1.85 3.18
CA GLN A 35 8.49 1.50 3.87
C GLN A 35 8.29 0.81 5.22
N SER A 36 7.05 0.52 5.61
CA SER A 36 6.75 -0.03 6.94
C SER A 36 7.13 -1.52 7.02
N TYR A 37 8.26 -1.80 7.63
CA TYR A 37 8.69 -3.13 8.07
C TYR A 37 9.18 -3.08 9.52
N ILE A 38 9.11 -4.21 10.21
CA ILE A 38 9.68 -4.37 11.55
C ILE A 38 11.16 -4.68 11.38
N THR A 39 12.01 -3.80 11.90
CA THR A 39 13.45 -3.94 11.85
C THR A 39 13.92 -4.69 13.08
N VAL A 40 14.78 -5.69 12.90
CA VAL A 40 15.35 -6.48 14.00
C VAL A 40 16.80 -6.06 14.20
N ARG A 41 17.13 -5.67 15.42
CA ARG A 41 18.48 -5.26 15.81
C ARG A 41 18.93 -6.01 17.06
N GLN A 42 20.19 -6.40 17.08
CA GLN A 42 20.89 -6.78 18.31
C GLN A 42 21.94 -5.71 18.58
N SER A 43 21.76 -5.00 19.70
CA SER A 43 22.46 -3.74 19.95
C SER A 43 22.26 -2.76 18.78
N LEU A 44 23.33 -2.32 18.11
CA LEU A 44 23.26 -1.37 16.97
C LEU A 44 23.25 -2.06 15.60
N ARG A 45 23.48 -3.38 15.54
CA ARG A 45 23.59 -4.13 14.28
C ARG A 45 22.19 -4.46 13.76
N LEU A 46 21.93 -4.09 12.51
CA LEU A 46 20.78 -4.58 11.74
C LEU A 46 20.96 -6.08 11.45
N ILE A 47 19.99 -6.88 11.86
CA ILE A 47 19.96 -8.32 11.61
C ILE A 47 19.15 -8.61 10.35
N THR A 48 17.88 -8.21 10.33
CA THR A 48 16.94 -8.47 9.25
C THR A 48 15.75 -7.52 9.34
N ASN A 49 14.93 -7.45 8.28
CA ASN A 49 13.58 -6.90 8.32
C ASN A 49 12.53 -8.00 8.30
N ILE A 50 11.37 -7.71 8.89
CA ILE A 50 10.17 -8.55 8.92
C ILE A 50 9.00 -7.76 8.32
N GLU A 51 8.31 -8.34 7.34
CA GLU A 51 7.07 -7.77 6.83
C GLU A 51 5.90 -8.17 7.75
N ALA A 52 5.08 -7.20 8.17
CA ALA A 52 3.88 -7.46 8.94
C ALA A 52 2.61 -7.39 8.07
N LYS A 53 1.85 -8.48 8.02
CA LYS A 53 0.65 -8.61 7.18
C LYS A 53 -0.60 -8.98 7.99
N PHE A 54 -1.59 -8.11 8.00
CA PHE A 54 -2.89 -8.38 8.63
C PHE A 54 -3.96 -8.79 7.61
N GLY A 55 -4.56 -9.96 7.80
CA GLY A 55 -5.67 -10.49 6.98
C GLY A 55 -5.38 -10.58 5.49
N PRO A 56 -6.43 -10.59 4.64
CA PRO A 56 -6.29 -10.40 3.19
C PRO A 56 -5.57 -9.08 2.89
N THR A 57 -4.40 -9.16 2.25
CA THR A 57 -3.50 -8.01 2.14
C THR A 57 -2.81 -7.93 0.79
N GLN A 58 -2.25 -6.77 0.47
CA GLN A 58 -1.50 -6.55 -0.76
C GLN A 58 -0.02 -6.88 -0.56
N ALA A 59 0.56 -7.71 -1.43
CA ALA A 59 2.01 -7.96 -1.47
C ALA A 59 2.77 -6.94 -2.32
N GLY A 60 2.06 -6.19 -3.16
CA GLY A 60 2.64 -5.16 -4.00
C GLY A 60 1.81 -4.87 -5.24
N GLN A 61 2.32 -3.95 -6.07
CA GLN A 61 1.69 -3.60 -7.34
C GLN A 61 2.73 -3.19 -8.38
N ILE A 62 2.42 -3.41 -9.65
CA ILE A 62 3.16 -2.92 -10.81
C ILE A 62 2.29 -1.91 -11.54
N ILE A 63 2.81 -0.71 -11.77
CA ILE A 63 2.15 0.30 -12.60
C ILE A 63 2.56 0.06 -14.05
N LEU A 64 1.58 0.09 -14.94
CA LEU A 64 1.78 -0.16 -16.36
C LEU A 64 1.40 1.08 -17.16
N GLU A 65 2.09 1.32 -18.26
CA GLU A 65 1.79 2.39 -19.21
C GLU A 65 1.35 1.78 -20.56
N PRO A 66 0.22 2.21 -21.13
CA PRO A 66 -0.18 1.79 -22.47
C PRO A 66 0.58 2.60 -23.54
N VAL A 67 1.46 1.96 -24.31
CA VAL A 67 2.23 2.55 -25.41
C VAL A 67 2.06 1.69 -26.66
N ASP A 68 1.67 2.31 -27.77
CA ASP A 68 1.54 1.66 -29.09
C ASP A 68 0.76 0.32 -29.07
N GLY A 69 -0.35 0.29 -28.31
CA GLY A 69 -1.20 -0.90 -28.21
C GLY A 69 -0.62 -2.02 -27.35
N LYS A 70 0.36 -1.73 -26.48
CA LYS A 70 0.95 -2.67 -25.52
C LYS A 70 1.05 -2.03 -24.14
N PHE A 71 1.07 -2.85 -23.10
CA PHE A 71 1.48 -2.45 -21.76
C PHE A 71 2.99 -2.56 -21.63
N ILE A 72 3.61 -1.51 -21.10
CA ILE A 72 5.00 -1.51 -20.67
C ILE A 72 5.07 -1.23 -19.16
N PHE A 73 6.20 -1.58 -18.54
CA PHE A 73 6.47 -1.20 -17.16
C PHE A 73 6.56 0.33 -17.05
N CYS A 74 6.00 0.89 -15.97
CA CYS A 74 6.08 2.31 -15.69
C CYS A 74 7.07 2.55 -14.53
N ASP A 75 8.03 3.46 -14.74
CA ASP A 75 9.06 3.85 -13.76
C ASP A 75 8.49 4.55 -12.52
N LYS A 76 7.19 4.86 -12.50
CA LYS A 76 6.46 5.32 -11.31
C LYS A 76 6.10 4.18 -10.36
N SER A 77 6.34 2.93 -10.75
CA SER A 77 6.22 1.78 -9.86
C SER A 77 7.20 1.93 -8.69
N LYS A 78 6.77 1.55 -7.49
CA LYS A 78 7.62 1.64 -6.29
C LYS A 78 8.68 0.54 -6.22
N ASN A 79 8.41 -0.57 -6.90
CA ASN A 79 9.30 -1.72 -6.98
C ASN A 79 9.91 -1.74 -8.37
N GLU A 80 11.19 -2.08 -8.45
CA GLU A 80 11.90 -2.24 -9.71
C GLU A 80 11.34 -3.38 -10.55
N SER A 81 11.58 -3.29 -11.86
CA SER A 81 11.23 -4.36 -12.78
C SER A 81 12.20 -5.54 -12.65
N ASN A 82 11.67 -6.76 -12.55
CA ASN A 82 12.44 -7.99 -12.49
C ASN A 82 11.94 -8.99 -13.56
N LYS A 83 12.56 -10.19 -13.64
CA LYS A 83 12.19 -11.19 -14.64
C LYS A 83 10.71 -11.60 -14.58
N TYR A 84 10.13 -11.70 -13.39
CA TYR A 84 8.72 -12.05 -13.19
C TYR A 84 7.80 -10.90 -13.60
N THR A 85 8.20 -9.64 -13.38
CA THR A 85 7.52 -8.46 -13.94
C THR A 85 7.42 -8.56 -15.47
N GLN A 86 8.50 -8.98 -16.14
CA GLN A 86 8.51 -9.16 -17.60
C GLN A 86 7.59 -10.29 -18.06
N GLU A 87 7.55 -11.41 -17.34
CA GLU A 87 6.64 -12.52 -17.64
C GLU A 87 5.17 -12.12 -17.51
N ILE A 88 4.83 -11.36 -16.46
CA ILE A 88 3.49 -10.81 -16.26
C ILE A 88 3.12 -9.87 -17.41
N ILE A 89 4.00 -8.92 -17.77
CA ILE A 89 3.74 -7.97 -18.87
C ILE A 89 3.58 -8.71 -20.20
N LYS A 90 4.40 -9.74 -20.45
CA LYS A 90 4.29 -10.60 -21.63
C LYS A 90 2.93 -11.28 -21.70
N TYR A 91 2.44 -11.83 -20.59
CA TYR A 91 1.11 -12.44 -20.50
C TYR A 91 0.00 -11.42 -20.79
N LEU A 92 0.05 -10.24 -20.17
CA LEU A 92 -0.94 -9.18 -20.38
C LEU A 92 -0.98 -8.72 -21.84
N ASN A 93 0.18 -8.59 -22.49
CA ASN A 93 0.28 -8.20 -23.90
C ASN A 93 -0.19 -9.28 -24.87
N SER A 94 0.06 -10.55 -24.57
CA SER A 94 -0.46 -11.67 -25.35
C SER A 94 -2.00 -11.72 -25.30
N ASN A 95 -2.59 -11.15 -24.25
CA ASN A 95 -4.02 -11.09 -23.98
C ASN A 95 -4.57 -9.65 -23.98
N TYR A 96 -3.93 -8.72 -24.71
CA TYR A 96 -4.16 -7.27 -24.58
C TYR A 96 -5.64 -6.86 -24.75
N SER A 97 -6.37 -7.53 -25.63
CA SER A 97 -7.79 -7.27 -25.89
C SER A 97 -8.67 -7.41 -24.65
N LEU A 98 -8.34 -8.34 -23.74
CA LEU A 98 -9.07 -8.56 -22.48
C LEU A 98 -8.88 -7.40 -21.51
N PHE A 99 -7.71 -6.75 -21.52
CA PHE A 99 -7.31 -5.77 -20.52
C PHE A 99 -7.45 -4.31 -20.97
N LYS A 100 -7.41 -4.01 -22.27
CA LYS A 100 -7.38 -2.63 -22.78
C LYS A 100 -8.62 -1.79 -22.42
N GLY A 101 -9.80 -2.40 -22.39
CA GLY A 101 -11.11 -1.73 -22.31
C GLY A 101 -11.73 -1.57 -20.91
N THR A 102 -11.08 -2.02 -19.85
CA THR A 102 -11.70 -2.05 -18.52
C THR A 102 -11.55 -0.72 -17.80
N ASN A 103 -12.57 0.13 -17.89
CA ASN A 103 -12.54 1.44 -17.22
C ASN A 103 -12.73 1.33 -15.70
N ASN A 104 -13.47 0.32 -15.21
CA ASN A 104 -13.77 0.17 -13.76
C ASN A 104 -13.77 -1.27 -13.23
N ALA A 105 -13.56 -2.30 -14.06
CA ALA A 105 -13.59 -3.70 -13.62
C ALA A 105 -12.20 -4.18 -13.20
N THR A 106 -12.13 -4.84 -12.05
CA THR A 106 -10.98 -5.66 -11.65
C THR A 106 -11.04 -6.97 -12.43
N ILE A 107 -9.96 -7.33 -13.14
CA ILE A 107 -9.87 -8.58 -13.90
C ILE A 107 -8.85 -9.48 -13.22
N HIS A 108 -9.22 -10.73 -12.93
CA HIS A 108 -8.27 -11.74 -12.48
C HIS A 108 -7.26 -12.06 -13.58
N VAL A 109 -5.97 -12.07 -13.27
CA VAL A 109 -4.90 -12.44 -14.19
C VAL A 109 -4.50 -13.87 -13.89
N ASP A 110 -4.90 -14.78 -14.78
CA ASP A 110 -4.61 -16.20 -14.65
C ASP A 110 -3.14 -16.50 -15.03
N LEU A 111 -2.28 -16.51 -14.02
CA LEU A 111 -0.84 -16.81 -14.13
C LEU A 111 -0.46 -17.81 -13.05
N SER A 112 0.55 -18.63 -13.33
CA SER A 112 1.00 -19.65 -12.38
C SER A 112 1.44 -19.03 -11.04
N ASN A 113 1.01 -19.65 -9.94
CA ASN A 113 1.40 -19.23 -8.58
C ASN A 113 2.92 -19.14 -8.40
N GLU A 114 3.70 -19.99 -9.08
CA GLU A 114 5.18 -19.94 -9.05
C GLU A 114 5.71 -18.56 -9.46
N ILE A 115 5.23 -18.00 -10.57
CA ILE A 115 5.61 -16.66 -11.04
C ILE A 115 5.22 -15.60 -10.01
N LEU A 116 4.00 -15.71 -9.45
CA LEU A 116 3.47 -14.73 -8.52
C LEU A 116 4.22 -14.72 -7.19
N PHE A 117 4.48 -15.90 -6.61
CA PHE A 117 5.24 -16.03 -5.38
C PHE A 117 6.69 -15.62 -5.56
N ASN A 118 7.32 -16.03 -6.67
CA ASN A 118 8.69 -15.63 -6.92
C ASN A 118 8.83 -14.11 -7.15
N TRP A 119 7.83 -13.46 -7.76
CA TRP A 119 7.78 -12.00 -7.80
C TRP A 119 7.72 -11.42 -6.38
N ALA A 120 6.80 -11.89 -5.54
CA ALA A 120 6.64 -11.39 -4.17
C ALA A 120 7.92 -11.60 -3.34
N LYS A 121 8.53 -12.79 -3.38
CA LYS A 121 9.82 -13.10 -2.74
C LYS A 121 10.90 -12.12 -3.19
N THR A 122 11.03 -11.88 -4.49
CA THR A 122 12.01 -10.92 -5.03
C THR A 122 11.81 -9.53 -4.46
N ILE A 123 10.57 -9.03 -4.45
CA ILE A 123 10.26 -7.70 -3.89
C ILE A 123 10.58 -7.60 -2.40
N TYR A 124 10.31 -8.64 -1.62
CA TYR A 124 10.64 -8.66 -0.20
C TYR A 124 12.17 -8.71 0.02
N THR A 125 12.87 -9.55 -0.73
CA THR A 125 14.34 -9.64 -0.67
C THR A 125 15.01 -8.33 -1.07
N ASP A 126 14.53 -7.63 -2.10
CA ASP A 126 15.05 -6.31 -2.52
C ASP A 126 14.92 -5.25 -1.40
N LYS A 127 14.01 -5.46 -0.43
CA LYS A 127 13.81 -4.61 0.75
C LYS A 127 14.53 -5.14 2.00
N GLY A 128 15.35 -6.18 1.87
CA GLY A 128 16.02 -6.85 2.99
C GLY A 128 15.05 -7.54 3.95
N VAL A 129 13.84 -7.87 3.50
CA VAL A 129 12.86 -8.63 4.27
C VAL A 129 13.13 -10.12 4.07
N GLU A 130 13.45 -10.81 5.16
CA GLU A 130 13.68 -12.26 5.14
C GLU A 130 12.55 -13.05 5.83
N TRP A 131 11.72 -12.37 6.62
CA TRP A 131 10.65 -12.99 7.42
C TRP A 131 9.32 -12.25 7.25
N ILE A 132 8.23 -12.95 7.49
CA ILE A 132 6.88 -12.40 7.53
C ILE A 132 6.19 -12.81 8.83
N ILE A 133 5.54 -11.84 9.47
CA ILE A 133 4.61 -12.06 10.58
C ILE A 133 3.19 -11.73 10.12
N SER A 134 2.23 -12.61 10.40
CA SER A 134 0.86 -12.42 9.92
C SER A 134 -0.18 -12.99 10.88
N SER A 135 -1.40 -12.45 10.78
CA SER A 135 -2.57 -12.95 11.51
C SER A 135 -3.88 -12.47 10.87
N ASN A 136 -4.96 -13.20 11.13
CA ASN A 136 -6.34 -12.74 10.91
C ASN A 136 -6.91 -11.97 12.11
N LYS A 137 -6.17 -11.90 13.22
CA LYS A 137 -6.46 -11.09 14.41
C LYS A 137 -5.53 -9.88 14.42
N PHE A 138 -6.04 -8.71 14.85
CA PHE A 138 -5.27 -7.47 14.80
C PHE A 138 -4.84 -6.93 16.17
N ASN A 139 -5.32 -7.50 17.27
CA ASN A 139 -4.98 -7.06 18.63
C ASN A 139 -5.05 -8.21 19.63
N LYS A 140 -4.46 -8.02 20.81
CA LYS A 140 -4.40 -9.03 21.87
C LYS A 140 -3.83 -10.34 21.33
N LEU A 141 -2.76 -10.23 20.57
CA LEU A 141 -2.15 -11.35 19.85
C LEU A 141 -1.58 -12.35 20.83
N THR A 142 -1.84 -13.63 20.59
CA THR A 142 -1.19 -14.74 21.26
C THR A 142 -0.34 -15.52 20.26
N LEU A 143 0.52 -16.41 20.77
CA LEU A 143 1.34 -17.26 19.91
C LEU A 143 0.49 -18.05 18.89
N ASN A 144 -0.68 -18.54 19.32
CA ASN A 144 -1.61 -19.30 18.49
C ASN A 144 -2.44 -18.42 17.54
N ASP A 145 -2.22 -17.11 17.51
CA ASP A 145 -2.83 -16.22 16.52
C ASP A 145 -1.85 -15.87 15.39
N LEU A 146 -0.55 -16.20 15.54
CA LEU A 146 0.53 -15.64 14.74
C LEU A 146 1.18 -16.69 13.84
N LEU A 147 1.22 -16.37 12.55
CA LEU A 147 2.17 -16.95 11.61
C LEU A 147 3.48 -16.17 11.72
N PHE A 148 4.61 -16.85 11.88
CA PHE A 148 5.94 -16.26 11.78
C PHE A 148 6.90 -17.22 11.07
N ILE A 149 7.20 -16.91 9.81
CA ILE A 149 7.92 -17.80 8.88
C ILE A 149 8.95 -17.04 8.04
N PRO A 150 9.96 -17.72 7.49
CA PRO A 150 10.82 -17.12 6.46
C PRO A 150 10.06 -16.94 5.14
N ILE A 151 10.40 -15.87 4.40
CA ILE A 151 9.77 -15.50 3.11
C ILE A 151 9.88 -16.61 2.05
N ASN A 152 10.93 -17.45 2.13
CA ASN A 152 11.11 -18.54 1.17
C ASN A 152 10.02 -19.64 1.26
N GLN A 153 9.26 -19.69 2.36
CA GLN A 153 8.15 -20.63 2.60
C GLN A 153 6.77 -20.00 2.42
N ILE A 154 6.69 -18.77 1.88
CA ILE A 154 5.42 -18.01 1.83
C ILE A 154 4.29 -18.75 1.09
N GLU A 155 4.59 -19.54 0.05
CA GLU A 155 3.57 -20.32 -0.69
C GLU A 155 2.90 -21.42 0.13
N ASP A 156 3.53 -21.88 1.21
CA ASP A 156 2.97 -22.91 2.07
C ASP A 156 1.81 -22.36 2.90
N TYR A 157 1.84 -21.07 3.26
CA TYR A 157 0.92 -20.45 4.22
C TYR A 157 0.01 -19.38 3.62
N PHE A 158 0.25 -18.96 2.38
CA PHE A 158 -0.59 -17.99 1.69
C PHE A 158 -1.11 -18.54 0.38
N ASP A 159 -2.33 -18.16 0.03
CA ASP A 159 -2.78 -18.14 -1.36
C ASP A 159 -2.43 -16.78 -1.98
N ILE A 160 -2.01 -16.79 -3.24
CA ILE A 160 -1.69 -15.58 -3.99
C ILE A 160 -2.59 -15.43 -5.22
N SER A 161 -3.03 -14.20 -5.48
CA SER A 161 -3.72 -13.87 -6.72
C SER A 161 -3.21 -12.55 -7.30
N LEU A 162 -3.36 -12.41 -8.62
CA LEU A 162 -2.99 -11.22 -9.36
C LEU A 162 -4.23 -10.64 -10.01
N VAL A 163 -4.46 -9.35 -9.80
CA VAL A 163 -5.58 -8.66 -10.43
C VAL A 163 -5.12 -7.46 -11.23
N PHE A 164 -5.59 -7.35 -12.46
CA PHE A 164 -5.46 -6.16 -13.28
C PHE A 164 -6.60 -5.21 -12.95
N ARG A 165 -6.27 -3.93 -12.71
CA ARG A 165 -7.25 -2.88 -12.47
C ARG A 165 -6.74 -1.55 -13.01
N ARG A 166 -7.65 -0.60 -13.18
CA ARG A 166 -7.31 0.81 -13.40
C ARG A 166 -7.45 1.57 -12.08
N LYS A 167 -6.36 2.20 -11.61
CA LYS A 167 -6.33 2.94 -10.34
C LYS A 167 -5.98 4.40 -10.62
N LYS A 168 -6.71 5.31 -9.98
CA LYS A 168 -6.36 6.74 -9.97
C LYS A 168 -5.05 6.92 -9.23
N THR A 169 -4.16 7.77 -9.75
CA THR A 169 -2.83 8.04 -9.16
C THR A 169 -2.93 8.74 -7.79
N GLY A 170 -4.11 9.29 -7.47
CA GLY A 170 -4.43 9.96 -6.21
C GLY A 170 -4.74 11.44 -6.45
N ASN A 171 -5.46 12.07 -5.52
CA ASN A 171 -5.76 13.51 -5.64
C ASN A 171 -4.52 14.32 -5.28
N THR A 172 -4.12 15.25 -6.14
CA THR A 172 -2.92 16.07 -5.95
C THR A 172 -3.27 17.39 -5.28
N GLN A 173 -2.25 18.11 -4.80
CA GLN A 173 -2.44 19.52 -4.45
C GLN A 173 -2.91 20.29 -5.69
N ILE A 174 -3.80 21.26 -5.49
CA ILE A 174 -4.28 22.09 -6.58
C ILE A 174 -3.13 22.96 -7.14
N PRO A 175 -2.85 22.93 -8.45
CA PRO A 175 -1.91 23.86 -9.07
C PRO A 175 -2.42 25.30 -8.97
N GLY A 176 -1.52 26.27 -8.82
CA GLY A 176 -1.91 27.69 -8.69
C GLY A 176 -2.76 28.19 -9.87
N LYS A 177 -2.52 27.68 -11.09
CA LYS A 177 -3.31 28.01 -12.29
C LYS A 177 -4.78 27.59 -12.22
N ASP A 178 -5.12 26.59 -11.41
CA ASP A 178 -6.47 26.04 -11.30
C ASP A 178 -7.27 26.70 -10.15
N ILE A 179 -6.67 27.62 -9.38
CA ILE A 179 -7.32 28.19 -8.19
C ILE A 179 -8.51 29.10 -8.55
N SER A 180 -8.47 29.76 -9.71
CA SER A 180 -9.57 30.63 -10.16
C SER A 180 -10.82 29.81 -10.45
N ASP A 181 -10.67 28.76 -11.25
CA ASP A 181 -11.74 27.80 -11.55
C ASP A 181 -12.28 27.13 -10.29
N PHE A 182 -11.42 26.78 -9.32
CA PHE A 182 -11.88 26.27 -8.03
C PHE A 182 -12.78 27.27 -7.27
N LYS A 183 -12.42 28.56 -7.26
CA LYS A 183 -13.22 29.59 -6.58
C LYS A 183 -14.59 29.73 -7.22
N GLU A 184 -14.66 29.78 -8.54
CA GLU A 184 -15.93 29.85 -9.27
C GLU A 184 -16.85 28.66 -8.93
N GLN A 185 -16.29 27.45 -8.85
CA GLN A 185 -17.04 26.26 -8.44
C GLN A 185 -17.45 26.30 -6.95
N LEU A 186 -16.62 26.86 -6.08
CA LEU A 186 -16.92 26.98 -4.65
C LEU A 186 -18.00 28.04 -4.37
N GLU A 187 -18.03 29.12 -5.13
CA GLU A 187 -19.01 30.21 -5.01
C GLU A 187 -20.45 29.76 -5.28
N LEU A 188 -20.63 28.66 -6.02
CA LEU A 188 -21.91 27.98 -6.20
C LEU A 188 -22.41 27.28 -4.92
N ILE A 189 -21.52 27.05 -3.95
CA ILE A 189 -21.78 26.30 -2.71
C ILE A 189 -21.80 27.24 -1.50
N THR A 190 -20.81 28.13 -1.40
CA THR A 190 -20.70 29.10 -0.31
C THR A 190 -20.01 30.38 -0.77
N LYS A 191 -20.50 31.53 -0.28
CA LYS A 191 -19.90 32.85 -0.55
C LYS A 191 -18.94 33.30 0.56
N ASP A 192 -19.07 32.72 1.75
CA ASP A 192 -18.29 33.10 2.93
C ASP A 192 -17.10 32.16 3.09
N PHE A 193 -16.03 32.44 2.34
CA PHE A 193 -14.79 31.67 2.40
C PHE A 193 -13.53 32.52 2.31
N GLN A 194 -12.44 31.97 2.82
CA GLN A 194 -11.09 32.49 2.66
C GLN A 194 -10.18 31.38 2.15
N ILE A 195 -9.33 31.70 1.17
CA ILE A 195 -8.30 30.79 0.69
C ILE A 195 -6.94 31.41 0.95
N LYS A 196 -6.07 30.66 1.63
CA LYS A 196 -4.70 31.05 1.91
C LYS A 196 -3.72 30.01 1.36
N LYS A 197 -2.67 30.46 0.69
CA LYS A 197 -1.54 29.60 0.32
C LYS A 197 -0.62 29.45 1.53
N THR A 198 -0.31 28.21 1.91
CA THR A 198 0.64 27.88 2.97
C THR A 198 1.65 26.87 2.41
N ASN A 199 2.90 27.32 2.26
CA ASN A 199 3.95 26.58 1.56
C ASN A 199 3.48 26.13 0.16
N ASN A 200 3.45 24.81 -0.08
CA ASN A 200 3.01 24.19 -1.33
C ASN A 200 1.54 23.73 -1.30
N LYS A 201 0.73 24.23 -0.36
CA LYS A 201 -0.68 23.83 -0.21
C LYS A 201 -1.59 25.06 -0.21
N TYR A 202 -2.85 24.86 -0.59
CA TYR A 202 -3.91 25.85 -0.41
C TYR A 202 -4.87 25.37 0.68
N LEU A 203 -5.12 26.26 1.64
CA LEU A 203 -6.08 26.07 2.73
C LEU A 203 -7.33 26.87 2.43
N LEU A 204 -8.48 26.21 2.50
CA LEU A 204 -9.80 26.80 2.49
C LEU A 204 -10.31 26.89 3.92
N THR A 205 -10.80 28.05 4.33
CA THR A 205 -11.57 28.25 5.57
C THR A 205 -12.96 28.74 5.20
N THR A 206 -14.00 28.10 5.74
CA THR A 206 -15.40 28.50 5.56
C THR A 206 -16.02 28.88 6.90
N LYS A 207 -17.13 29.65 6.87
CA LYS A 207 -17.86 30.03 8.10
C LYS A 207 -18.56 28.85 8.78
N SER A 208 -18.99 27.87 8.00
CA SER A 208 -19.66 26.65 8.45
C SER A 208 -19.11 25.44 7.72
N ARG A 209 -19.36 24.24 8.26
CA ARG A 209 -18.92 23.00 7.65
C ARG A 209 -19.53 22.81 6.26
N LEU A 210 -18.70 22.41 5.31
CA LEU A 210 -19.16 22.00 4.00
C LEU A 210 -19.96 20.70 4.10
N SER A 211 -21.12 20.66 3.46
CA SER A 211 -21.97 19.47 3.37
C SER A 211 -21.44 18.43 2.38
N ASN A 212 -20.61 18.85 1.41
CA ASN A 212 -19.95 17.98 0.44
C ASN A 212 -18.49 18.39 0.28
N PHE A 213 -17.60 17.41 0.27
CA PHE A 213 -16.17 17.66 0.08
C PHE A 213 -15.77 17.65 -1.40
N ASN A 214 -16.67 17.30 -2.31
CA ASN A 214 -16.46 17.46 -3.74
C ASN A 214 -16.87 18.88 -4.16
N ILE A 215 -15.94 19.60 -4.79
CA ILE A 215 -16.18 20.94 -5.31
C ILE A 215 -16.17 20.81 -6.85
N GLY A 216 -17.37 20.82 -7.42
CA GLY A 216 -17.59 20.46 -8.82
C GLY A 216 -17.06 19.06 -9.17
N THR A 217 -16.73 18.86 -10.44
CA THR A 217 -16.24 17.57 -10.97
C THR A 217 -14.73 17.39 -10.82
N ARG A 218 -13.97 18.50 -10.71
CA ARG A 218 -12.50 18.53 -10.81
C ARG A 218 -11.78 18.65 -9.48
N TYR A 219 -12.46 19.03 -8.40
CA TYR A 219 -11.81 19.32 -7.13
C TYR A 219 -12.46 18.59 -5.97
N LEU A 220 -11.68 18.46 -4.90
CA LEU A 220 -12.18 18.08 -3.60
C LEU A 220 -11.41 18.79 -2.50
N VAL A 221 -11.98 18.76 -1.30
CA VAL A 221 -11.35 19.26 -0.09
C VAL A 221 -11.14 18.13 0.90
N SER A 222 -10.07 18.18 1.69
CA SER A 222 -9.83 17.23 2.78
C SER A 222 -9.65 17.97 4.09
N MET A 223 -10.27 17.49 5.16
CA MET A 223 -10.24 18.13 6.48
C MET A 223 -8.80 18.33 6.99
N THR A 224 -8.60 19.42 7.72
CA THR A 224 -7.45 19.59 8.61
C THR A 224 -7.84 19.21 10.04
N ASN A 225 -6.95 19.48 10.99
CA ASN A 225 -7.22 19.39 12.43
C ASN A 225 -8.02 20.60 12.97
N VAL A 226 -8.34 21.59 12.13
CA VAL A 226 -9.12 22.78 12.50
C VAL A 226 -10.50 22.67 11.85
N ASP A 227 -11.55 22.92 12.63
CA ASP A 227 -12.92 22.83 12.11
C ASP A 227 -13.18 23.89 11.02
N CYS A 228 -14.01 23.53 10.04
CA CYS A 228 -14.31 24.33 8.85
C CYS A 228 -13.06 24.75 8.04
N GLN A 229 -11.94 24.04 8.22
CA GLN A 229 -10.72 24.25 7.45
C GLN A 229 -10.34 22.99 6.69
N TYR A 230 -9.90 23.18 5.44
CA TYR A 230 -9.65 22.10 4.52
C TYR A 230 -8.44 22.37 3.61
N TYR A 231 -7.72 21.31 3.24
CA TYR A 231 -6.77 21.35 2.12
C TYR A 231 -7.50 21.19 0.79
N ILE A 232 -7.20 22.06 -0.17
CA ILE A 232 -7.76 22.01 -1.52
C ILE A 232 -6.95 21.05 -2.39
N LYS A 233 -7.63 20.10 -3.05
CA LYS A 233 -7.02 19.10 -3.91
C LYS A 233 -7.66 19.09 -5.30
N LYS A 234 -6.85 18.78 -6.30
CA LYS A 234 -7.31 18.46 -7.66
C LYS A 234 -7.54 16.96 -7.77
N LYS A 235 -8.69 16.59 -8.34
CA LYS A 235 -9.00 15.20 -8.67
C LYS A 235 -8.15 14.77 -9.85
N ASP A 236 -7.48 13.64 -9.72
CA ASP A 236 -6.92 12.96 -10.88
C ASP A 236 -8.05 12.19 -11.59
N ILE A 237 -8.26 12.52 -12.86
CA ILE A 237 -9.22 11.85 -13.72
C ILE A 237 -8.59 10.68 -14.47
N ASN A 238 -7.26 10.65 -14.57
CA ASN A 238 -6.54 9.61 -15.28
C ASN A 238 -6.39 8.39 -14.38
N THR A 239 -6.65 7.22 -14.96
CA THR A 239 -6.44 5.94 -14.29
C THR A 239 -5.34 5.19 -15.01
N ASN A 240 -4.30 4.85 -14.26
CA ASN A 240 -3.21 4.04 -14.80
C ASN A 240 -3.57 2.56 -14.65
N PRO A 241 -3.37 1.75 -15.71
CA PRO A 241 -3.35 0.31 -15.56
C PRO A 241 -2.34 -0.11 -14.49
N ASN A 242 -2.73 -1.04 -13.63
CA ASN A 242 -1.85 -1.65 -12.66
C ASN A 242 -2.27 -3.09 -12.43
N VAL A 243 -1.29 -3.93 -12.12
CA VAL A 243 -1.54 -5.22 -11.53
C VAL A 243 -1.23 -5.16 -10.05
N MET A 244 -2.06 -5.82 -9.24
CA MET A 244 -1.95 -5.85 -7.79
C MET A 244 -1.95 -7.29 -7.31
N PHE A 245 -0.97 -7.60 -6.46
CA PHE A 245 -0.82 -8.92 -5.85
C PHE A 245 -1.57 -8.93 -4.53
N GLN A 246 -2.39 -9.94 -4.31
CA GLN A 246 -3.10 -10.15 -3.06
C GLN A 246 -2.63 -11.47 -2.44
N LEU A 247 -2.32 -11.42 -1.14
CA LEU A 247 -2.06 -12.58 -0.30
C LEU A 247 -3.26 -12.79 0.62
N ASN A 248 -3.67 -14.05 0.76
CA ASN A 248 -4.66 -14.48 1.73
C ASN A 248 -4.03 -15.57 2.59
N LEU A 249 -4.03 -15.36 3.90
CA LEU A 249 -3.51 -16.32 4.86
C LEU A 249 -4.37 -17.59 4.83
N LYS A 250 -3.74 -18.76 4.70
CA LYS A 250 -4.40 -20.06 4.86
C LYS A 250 -4.73 -20.29 6.34
N ASP A 251 -5.54 -21.31 6.64
CA ASP A 251 -5.89 -21.61 8.03
C ASP A 251 -4.69 -22.14 8.86
N ASP A 252 -3.65 -22.61 8.17
CA ASP A 252 -2.41 -23.07 8.79
C ASP A 252 -1.59 -21.89 9.35
N ILE A 253 -1.31 -21.95 10.65
CA ILE A 253 -0.47 -21.00 11.35
C ILE A 253 0.68 -21.74 12.03
N GLU A 254 1.89 -21.23 11.82
CA GLU A 254 3.10 -21.75 12.45
C GLU A 254 3.99 -20.59 12.90
N PHE A 255 4.44 -20.65 14.16
CA PHE A 255 5.36 -19.67 14.71
C PHE A 255 6.76 -20.27 14.84
N LYS A 256 7.63 -20.03 13.85
CA LYS A 256 8.96 -20.64 13.76
C LYS A 256 10.02 -19.92 14.60
N SER A 257 9.75 -19.75 15.90
CA SER A 257 10.66 -19.06 16.85
C SER A 257 12.06 -19.68 16.88
N GLU A 258 12.15 -21.01 16.96
CA GLU A 258 13.43 -21.71 17.08
C GLU A 258 14.27 -21.63 15.81
N LEU A 259 13.61 -21.63 14.64
CA LEU A 259 14.30 -21.38 13.37
C LEU A 259 14.83 -19.95 13.30
N PHE A 260 14.05 -18.96 13.76
CA PHE A 260 14.47 -17.57 13.79
C PHE A 260 15.70 -17.37 14.68
N LYS A 261 15.64 -17.87 15.93
CA LYS A 261 16.75 -17.83 16.89
C LYS A 261 18.02 -18.45 16.30
N LYS A 262 17.90 -19.66 15.75
CA LYS A 262 19.02 -20.36 15.12
C LYS A 262 19.61 -19.61 13.91
N SER A 263 18.80 -18.89 13.16
CA SER A 263 19.26 -18.17 11.96
C SER A 263 20.10 -16.94 12.30
N TYR A 264 19.93 -16.38 13.50
CA TYR A 264 20.52 -15.10 13.89
C TYR A 264 21.26 -15.11 15.23
N ASP A 265 21.49 -16.30 15.81
CA ASP A 265 22.15 -16.50 17.10
C ASP A 265 21.52 -15.65 18.23
N LEU A 266 20.19 -15.71 18.32
CA LEU A 266 19.36 -15.05 19.36
C LEU A 266 18.92 -16.02 20.46
#